data_AF-A0A7C3U063-F1
#
_entry.id   AF-A0A7C3U063-F1
#
_cell.length_a   1.000
_cell.length_b   1.000
_cell.length_c   1.000
_cell.angle_alpha   90.00
_cell.angle_beta   90.00
_cell.angle_gamma   90.00
#
_symmetry.space_group_name_H-M   'P 1'
#
loop_
_entity.id
_entity.type
_entity.pdbx_description
1 polymer ?
#
loop_
_entity_poly.entity_id
_entity_poly.type
_entity_poly.pdbx_seq_one_letter_code
_entity_poly.pdbx_strand_id
1 'polypeptide(L)' 'MTRGTAARVTVDLSGVWKYKVDRDCVGMKEKWYAASLDRSDWKDMKIPNNWYLTEVGDYDG' A
#
# COMPACT_ATOMS: atom_id res chain seq x y z
N MET A 1 -44.66 3.42 0.11
CA MET A 1 -43.37 3.16 -0.57
C MET A 1 -42.25 3.54 0.38
N THR A 2 -41.62 2.59 1.06
CA THR A 2 -40.55 2.85 2.04
C THR A 2 -39.21 2.58 1.34
N ARG A 3 -38.41 3.62 1.09
CA ARG A 3 -37.04 3.44 0.58
C ARG A 3 -36.21 2.78 1.68
N GLY A 4 -35.77 1.55 1.44
CA GLY A 4 -34.77 0.89 2.27
C GLY A 4 -33.41 1.51 2.02
N THR A 5 -32.94 2.35 2.93
CA THR A 5 -31.56 2.84 2.90
C THR A 5 -30.71 1.84 3.67
N ALA A 6 -30.12 0.86 2.99
CA ALA A 6 -29.07 0.05 3.62
C ALA A 6 -27.94 1.01 4.04
N ALA A 7 -27.58 1.00 5.32
CA ALA A 7 -26.48 1.82 5.82
C ALA A 7 -25.18 1.42 5.11
N ARG A 8 -24.43 2.41 4.60
CA ARG A 8 -23.15 2.16 3.93
C ARG A 8 -22.13 1.68 4.97
N VAL A 9 -21.50 0.54 4.70
CA VAL A 9 -20.36 0.06 5.48
C VAL A 9 -19.10 0.76 4.99
N THR A 10 -18.26 1.20 5.93
CA THR A 10 -16.95 1.78 5.66
C THR A 10 -15.91 1.05 6.49
N VAL A 11 -14.71 0.87 5.92
CA VAL A 11 -13.57 0.23 6.57
C VAL A 11 -12.39 1.16 6.44
N ASP A 12 -11.76 1.48 7.57
CA ASP A 12 -10.50 2.21 7.58
C ASP A 12 -9.33 1.28 7.23
N LEU A 13 -8.45 1.73 6.35
CA LEU A 13 -7.26 1.01 5.91
C LEU A 13 -5.97 1.70 6.38
N SER A 14 -6.09 2.73 7.23
CA SER A 14 -4.95 3.32 7.92
C SER A 14 -4.24 2.27 8.79
N GLY A 15 -2.91 2.42 8.95
CA GLY A 15 -2.11 1.44 9.67
C GLY A 15 -0.69 1.33 9.14
N VAL A 16 -0.02 0.22 9.44
CA VAL A 16 1.32 -0.07 8.94
C VAL A 16 1.22 -0.93 7.70
N TRP A 17 1.85 -0.47 6.62
CA TRP A 17 1.89 -1.13 5.32
C TRP A 17 3.32 -1.55 5.00
N LYS A 18 3.46 -2.72 4.35
CA LYS A 18 4.73 -3.15 3.76
C LYS A 18 4.98 -2.39 2.46
N TYR A 19 6.21 -1.91 2.27
CA TYR A 19 6.62 -1.18 1.07
C TYR A 19 8.04 -1.55 0.62
N LYS A 20 8.30 -1.40 -0.69
CA LYS A 20 9.61 -1.55 -1.33
C LYS A 20 9.69 -0.58 -2.52
N VAL A 21 10.80 0.15 -2.64
CA VAL A 21 11.05 1.06 -3.77
C VAL A 21 11.54 0.25 -4.96
N ASP A 22 10.95 0.45 -6.14
CA ASP A 22 11.32 -0.29 -7.36
C ASP A 22 12.26 0.52 -8.25
N ARG A 23 13.51 0.73 -7.79
CA ARG A 23 14.50 1.52 -8.55
C ARG A 23 14.93 0.87 -9.86
N ASP A 24 14.84 -0.47 -9.93
CA ASP A 24 15.32 -1.26 -11.06
C ASP A 24 14.16 -1.74 -11.97
N CYS A 25 12.93 -1.27 -11.73
CA CYS A 25 11.72 -1.62 -12.47
C CYS A 25 11.48 -3.15 -12.56
N VAL A 26 11.76 -3.89 -11.48
CA VAL A 26 11.66 -5.35 -11.42
C VAL A 26 10.36 -5.85 -10.83
N GLY A 27 9.51 -4.98 -10.25
CA GLY A 27 8.33 -5.39 -9.49
C GLY A 27 7.33 -6.21 -10.30
N MET A 28 7.20 -5.92 -11.61
CA MET A 28 6.36 -6.73 -12.51
C MET A 28 6.98 -8.09 -12.82
N LYS A 29 8.30 -8.13 -13.07
CA LYS A 29 9.04 -9.37 -13.35
C LYS A 29 9.04 -10.31 -12.14
N GLU A 30 9.21 -9.76 -10.94
CA GLU A 30 9.20 -10.47 -9.67
C GLU A 30 7.79 -10.69 -9.08
N LYS A 31 6.75 -10.21 -9.77
CA LYS A 31 5.34 -10.39 -9.40
C LYS A 31 5.03 -9.88 -7.99
N TRP A 32 5.48 -8.67 -7.65
CA TRP A 32 5.25 -8.08 -6.34
C TRP A 32 3.76 -7.92 -5.96
N TYR A 33 2.87 -7.93 -6.96
CA TYR A 33 1.42 -7.93 -6.81
C TYR A 33 0.82 -9.30 -6.41
N ALA A 34 1.57 -10.40 -6.50
CA ALA A 34 1.05 -11.73 -6.22
C ALA A 34 0.70 -11.86 -4.73
N ALA A 35 -0.51 -12.36 -4.43
CA ALA A 35 -0.95 -12.58 -3.05
C ALA A 35 -0.04 -13.54 -2.28
N SER A 36 0.61 -14.47 -2.97
CA SER A 36 1.51 -15.48 -2.41
C SER A 36 2.96 -15.01 -2.21
N LEU A 37 3.31 -13.78 -2.60
CA LEU A 37 4.66 -13.25 -2.41
C LEU A 37 4.96 -13.08 -0.92
N ASP A 38 6.09 -13.61 -0.46
CA ASP A 38 6.63 -13.27 0.85
C ASP A 38 7.14 -11.81 0.84
N ARG A 39 6.67 -11.03 1.81
CA ARG A 39 7.03 -9.60 2.01
C ARG A 39 7.71 -9.39 3.36
N SER A 40 8.24 -10.46 3.96
CA SER A 40 8.93 -10.39 5.26
C SER A 40 10.16 -9.48 5.25
N ASP A 41 10.82 -9.33 4.10
CA ASP A 41 11.97 -8.44 3.86
C ASP A 41 11.59 -6.99 3.51
N TRP A 42 10.30 -6.70 3.30
CA TRP A 42 9.84 -5.35 2.96
C TRP A 42 9.81 -4.45 4.19
N LYS A 43 10.08 -3.16 3.97
CA LYS A 43 10.06 -2.15 5.02
C LYS A 43 8.63 -1.81 5.41
N ASP A 44 8.46 -1.25 6.60
CA ASP A 44 7.19 -0.80 7.15
C ASP A 44 7.01 0.70 6.99
N MET A 45 5.81 1.15 6.64
CA MET A 45 5.43 2.56 6.64
C MET A 45 4.05 2.74 7.27
N LYS A 46 3.94 3.68 8.21
CA LYS A 46 2.63 4.11 8.72
C LYS A 46 1.94 4.96 7.66
N ILE A 47 0.69 4.65 7.32
CA ILE A 47 -0.14 5.36 6.35
C ILE A 47 -1.38 5.93 7.07
N PRO A 48 -1.83 7.18 6.76
CA PRO A 48 -1.26 8.09 5.76
C PRO A 48 0.07 8.72 6.20
N ASN A 49 0.99 8.89 5.25
CA ASN A 49 2.26 9.61 5.42
C ASN A 49 2.74 10.15 4.07
N ASN A 50 3.53 11.22 4.08
CA ASN A 50 4.20 11.74 2.89
C ASN A 50 5.56 11.04 2.74
N TRP A 51 5.72 10.16 1.75
CA TRP A 51 6.95 9.40 1.54
C TRP A 51 8.17 10.27 1.21
N TYR A 52 7.97 11.47 0.66
CA TYR A 52 9.07 12.40 0.38
C TYR A 52 9.82 12.81 1.66
N LEU A 53 9.14 12.76 2.82
CA LEU A 53 9.69 13.10 4.13
C LEU A 53 10.26 11.88 4.88
N THR A 54 10.29 10.71 4.24
CA THR A 54 10.86 9.48 4.82
C THR A 54 12.17 9.10 4.12
N GLU A 55 12.72 7.94 4.46
CA GLU A 55 13.90 7.38 3.78
C GLU A 55 13.68 7.06 2.29
N VAL A 56 12.44 7.10 1.79
CA VAL A 56 12.15 6.98 0.35
C VAL A 56 12.69 8.20 -0.39
N GLY A 57 12.47 9.40 0.16
CA GLY A 57 12.93 10.65 -0.42
C GLY A 57 12.31 10.95 -1.78
N ASP A 58 13.13 11.52 -2.67
CA ASP A 58 12.74 11.90 -4.03
C ASP A 58 12.68 10.67 -4.95
N TYR A 59 11.52 10.02 -4.96
CA TYR A 59 11.18 8.91 -5.84
C TYR A 59 9.80 9.16 -6.47
N ASP A 60 9.75 9.13 -7.79
CA ASP A 60 8.61 9.53 -8.62
C ASP A 60 7.91 8.36 -9.35
N GLY A 61 8.50 7.16 -9.35
CA GLY A 61 7.89 5.94 -9.89
C GLY A 61 8.34 5.60 -11.29
#